data_AF-A0A2I0J492-F1
#
_entry.id   AF-A0A2I0J492-F1
#
_cell.length_a   1.000
_cell.length_b   1.000
_cell.length_c   1.000
_cell.angle_alpha   90.00
_cell.angle_beta   90.00
_cell.angle_gamma   90.00
#
_symmetry.space_group_name_H-M   'P 1'
#
loop_
_entity.id
_entity.type
_entity.pdbx_description
1 polymer ?
#
loop_
_entity_poly.entity_id
_entity_poly.type
_entity_poly.pdbx_seq_one_letter_code
_entity_poly.pdbx_strand_id
1 'polypeptide(L)'
;MAICMAWNLYTLETLVFYVKNHQLKHTEYIQSARNQQIPSVTFIDRKPLLEYLQGKIDTTDAIELFPSAPAPAPVASDDVSMPEAAPTDSR
;
A
#
# COMPACT_ATOMS: atom_id res chain seq x y z
N MET A 1 -23.18 -7.89 2.98
CA MET A 1 -22.86 -8.35 1.61
C MET A 1 -21.37 -8.11 1.41
N ALA A 2 -20.55 -9.09 1.82
CA ALA A 2 -19.09 -9.00 1.73
C ALA A 2 -18.69 -9.20 0.28
N ILE A 3 -18.68 -8.10 -0.46
CA ILE A 3 -18.01 -8.05 -1.75
C ILE A 3 -16.56 -7.72 -1.44
N CYS A 4 -15.81 -8.71 -0.93
CA CYS A 4 -14.40 -8.80 -1.26
C CYS A 4 -14.36 -9.15 -2.76
N MET A 5 -14.67 -8.17 -3.62
CA MET A 5 -14.16 -8.25 -4.99
C MET A 5 -12.65 -8.37 -4.79
N ALA A 6 -12.07 -9.45 -5.25
CA ALA A 6 -10.63 -9.55 -5.42
C ALA A 6 -10.23 -8.36 -6.31
N TRP A 7 -9.90 -7.23 -5.69
CA TRP A 7 -9.24 -6.14 -6.36
C TRP A 7 -7.92 -6.73 -6.82
N ASN A 8 -7.82 -6.96 -8.11
CA ASN A 8 -6.59 -7.40 -8.75
C ASN A 8 -5.61 -6.23 -8.60
N LEU A 9 -4.90 -6.21 -7.48
CA LEU A 9 -3.85 -5.26 -7.24
C LEU A 9 -2.83 -5.42 -8.35
N TYR A 10 -2.53 -4.32 -9.02
CA TYR A 10 -1.51 -4.34 -10.04
C TYR A 10 -0.14 -4.55 -9.39
N THR A 11 0.64 -5.48 -9.93
CA THR A 11 2.01 -5.67 -9.48
C THR A 11 2.86 -4.46 -9.89
N LEU A 12 3.93 -4.20 -9.15
CA LEU A 12 4.87 -3.12 -9.49
C LEU A 12 5.41 -3.27 -10.91
N GLU A 13 5.64 -4.51 -11.34
CA GLU A 13 6.08 -4.84 -12.69
C GLU A 13 5.09 -4.33 -13.76
N THR A 14 3.79 -4.55 -13.56
CA THR A 14 2.74 -4.03 -14.43
C THR A 14 2.77 -2.51 -14.51
N LEU A 15 2.95 -1.82 -13.37
CA LEU A 15 3.02 -0.36 -13.33
C LEU A 15 4.23 0.17 -14.10
N VAL A 16 5.41 -0.39 -13.84
CA VAL A 16 6.65 0.01 -14.52
C VAL A 16 6.54 -0.25 -16.02
N PHE A 17 6.00 -1.40 -16.41
CA PHE A 17 5.78 -1.74 -17.81
C PHE A 17 4.82 -0.76 -18.48
N TYR A 18 3.75 -0.36 -17.78
CA TYR A 18 2.78 0.62 -18.24
C TYR A 18 3.40 2.01 -18.42
N VAL A 19 4.16 2.52 -17.45
CA VAL A 19 4.83 3.83 -17.56
C VAL A 19 5.81 3.87 -18.72
N LYS A 20 6.60 2.81 -18.92
CA LYS A 20 7.58 2.74 -20.01
C LYS A 20 6.92 2.71 -21.40
N ASN A 21 5.71 2.16 -21.50
CA ASN A 21 5.00 1.95 -22.77
C ASN A 21 3.70 2.78 -22.87
N HIS A 22 3.55 3.82 -22.07
CA HIS A 22 2.31 4.62 -22.02
C HIS A 22 2.00 5.33 -23.36
N GLN A 23 3.00 5.50 -24.22
CA GLN A 23 2.86 6.09 -25.56
C GLN A 23 2.22 5.13 -26.57
N LEU A 24 2.27 3.82 -26.32
CA LEU A 24 1.69 2.82 -27.21
C LEU A 24 0.16 2.81 -27.09
N LYS A 25 -0.50 2.48 -28.20
CA LYS A 25 -1.95 2.21 -28.20
C LYS A 25 -2.23 1.04 -27.25
N HIS A 26 -3.39 1.07 -26.59
CA HIS A 26 -3.74 0.06 -25.59
C HIS A 26 -3.67 -1.37 -26.14
N THR A 27 -4.08 -1.59 -27.38
CA THR A 27 -4.00 -2.89 -28.08
C THR A 27 -2.56 -3.40 -28.25
N GLU A 28 -1.60 -2.52 -28.52
CA GLU A 28 -0.18 -2.87 -28.66
C GLU A 28 0.49 -3.10 -27.30
N TYR A 29 0.09 -2.31 -26.30
CA TYR A 29 0.49 -2.50 -24.91
C TYR A 29 0.08 -3.88 -24.38
N ILE A 30 -1.18 -4.30 -24.61
CA ILE A 30 -1.67 -5.62 -24.17
C ILE A 30 -0.87 -6.75 -24.83
N GLN A 31 -0.60 -6.65 -26.13
CA GLN A 31 0.20 -7.64 -26.84
C GLN A 31 1.63 -7.71 -26.27
N SER A 32 2.24 -6.55 -26.01
CA SER A 32 3.58 -6.49 -25.44
C SER A 32 3.64 -7.02 -24.00
N ALA A 33 2.62 -6.73 -23.19
CA ALA A 33 2.47 -7.27 -21.84
C ALA A 33 2.33 -8.79 -21.86
N ARG A 34 1.50 -9.32 -22.78
CA ARG A 34 1.31 -10.76 -22.98
C ARG A 34 2.60 -11.48 -23.38
N ASN A 35 3.41 -10.86 -24.25
CA ASN A 35 4.72 -11.40 -24.64
C ASN A 35 5.69 -11.48 -23.46
N GLN A 36 5.56 -10.57 -22.50
CA GLN A 36 6.38 -10.54 -21.27
C GLN A 36 5.74 -11.31 -20.12
N GLN A 37 4.56 -11.92 -20.33
CA GLN A 37 3.77 -12.61 -19.29
C GLN A 37 3.39 -11.70 -18.11
N ILE A 38 3.29 -10.39 -18.36
CA ILE A 38 2.95 -9.38 -17.35
C ILE A 38 1.43 -9.12 -17.40
N PRO A 39 0.76 -8.99 -16.25
CA PRO A 39 -0.64 -8.55 -16.20
C PRO A 39 -0.79 -7.16 -16.82
N SER A 40 -1.80 -6.95 -17.67
CA SER A 40 -2.05 -5.66 -18.29
C SER A 40 -2.98 -4.78 -17.44
N VAL A 41 -2.69 -3.48 -17.37
CA VAL A 41 -3.61 -2.47 -16.78
C VAL A 41 -4.92 -2.44 -17.56
N THR A 42 -6.07 -2.34 -16.88
CA THR A 42 -7.37 -2.23 -17.54
C THR A 42 -7.52 -0.89 -18.28
N PHE A 43 -8.40 -0.87 -19.27
CA PHE A 43 -8.63 0.34 -20.07
C PHE A 43 -9.17 1.52 -19.25
N ILE A 44 -10.05 1.23 -18.27
CA ILE A 44 -10.69 2.23 -17.42
C ILE A 44 -9.69 2.93 -16.49
N ASP A 45 -8.69 2.18 -15.99
CA ASP A 45 -7.69 2.71 -15.06
C ASP A 45 -6.55 3.44 -15.77
N ARG A 46 -6.41 3.26 -17.08
CA ARG A 46 -5.28 3.77 -17.88
C ARG A 46 -5.01 5.27 -17.65
N LYS A 47 -6.06 6.09 -17.70
CA LYS A 47 -5.95 7.55 -17.52
C LYS A 47 -5.68 7.95 -16.06
N PRO A 48 -6.53 7.59 -15.08
CA PRO A 48 -6.29 7.97 -13.69
C PRO A 48 -4.97 7.41 -13.16
N LEU A 49 -4.58 6.18 -13.54
CA LEU A 49 -3.30 5.59 -13.13
C LEU A 49 -2.10 6.38 -13.64
N LEU A 50 -2.16 6.86 -14.90
CA LEU A 50 -1.06 7.67 -15.46
C LEU A 50 -0.98 9.05 -14.80
N GLU A 51 -2.12 9.68 -14.53
CA GLU A 51 -2.17 10.96 -13.81
C GLU A 51 -1.62 10.82 -12.40
N TYR A 52 -1.91 9.70 -11.71
CA TYR A 52 -1.36 9.40 -10.40
C TYR A 52 0.16 9.20 -10.45
N LEU A 53 0.64 8.39 -11.41
CA LEU A 53 2.07 8.13 -11.60
C LEU A 53 2.86 9.38 -12.01
N GLN A 54 2.21 10.37 -12.62
CA GLN A 54 2.79 11.66 -12.97
C GLN A 54 2.69 12.69 -11.83
N GLY A 55 2.00 12.38 -10.73
CA GLY A 55 1.77 13.30 -9.62
C GLY A 55 0.77 14.43 -9.94
N LYS A 56 -0.12 14.23 -10.93
CA LYS A 56 -1.23 15.17 -11.20
C LYS A 56 -2.40 14.98 -10.23
N ILE A 57 -2.55 13.76 -9.71
CA ILE A 57 -3.53 13.42 -8.69
C ILE A 57 -2.81 12.73 -7.53
N ASP A 58 -3.16 13.11 -6.30
CA ASP A 58 -2.55 12.55 -5.08
C ASP A 58 -3.24 11.27 -4.60
N THR A 59 -4.50 11.07 -5.01
CA THR A 59 -5.33 9.93 -4.64
C THR A 59 -6.25 9.54 -5.78
N THR A 60 -6.55 8.24 -5.88
CA THR A 60 -7.59 7.71 -6.76
C THR A 60 -8.39 6.68 -5.96
N ASP A 61 -9.68 6.56 -6.25
CA ASP A 61 -10.58 5.60 -5.59
C ASP A 61 -10.05 4.16 -5.70
N ALA A 62 -9.32 3.86 -6.79
CA ALA A 62 -8.69 2.57 -7.05
C ALA A 62 -7.41 2.24 -6.23
N ILE A 63 -6.97 3.11 -5.31
CA ILE A 63 -5.85 2.80 -4.40
C ILE A 63 -6.43 2.48 -3.02
N GLU A 64 -6.57 1.19 -2.72
CA GLU A 64 -6.71 0.73 -1.35
C GLU A 64 -5.34 0.82 -0.66
N LEU A 65 -5.12 1.91 0.09
CA LEU A 65 -4.03 1.94 1.06
C LEU A 65 -4.36 0.93 2.16
N PHE A 66 -3.77 -0.26 2.06
CA PHE A 66 -3.75 -1.17 3.20
C PHE A 66 -3.08 -0.43 4.36
N PRO A 67 -3.75 -0.29 5.52
CA PRO A 67 -3.09 0.23 6.70
C PRO A 67 -1.88 -0.66 6.96
N SER A 68 -0.68 -0.07 6.89
CA SER A 68 0.53 -0.71 7.39
C SER A 68 0.20 -1.19 8.81
N ALA A 69 0.56 -2.44 9.11
CA ALA A 69 0.16 -3.19 10.29
C ALA A 69 0.01 -2.30 11.54
N PRO A 70 -1.01 -2.52 12.38
CA PRO A 70 -1.26 -1.68 13.55
C PRO A 70 0.04 -1.51 14.34
N ALA A 71 0.43 -0.26 14.58
CA ALA A 71 1.60 0.08 15.35
C ALA A 71 1.66 -0.79 16.62
N PRO A 72 2.82 -1.34 16.99
CA PRO A 72 2.93 -2.17 18.18
C PRO A 72 2.36 -1.38 19.37
N ALA A 73 1.42 -2.00 20.08
CA ALA A 73 0.72 -1.40 21.21
C ALA A 73 1.73 -0.74 22.16
N PRO A 74 1.40 0.41 22.78
CA PRO A 74 2.25 0.99 23.80
C PRO A 74 2.44 -0.07 24.89
N VAL A 75 3.66 -0.60 24.99
CA VAL A 75 4.06 -1.42 26.13
C VAL A 75 3.86 -0.54 27.34
N ALA A 76 2.85 -0.87 28.15
CA ALA A 76 2.62 -0.22 29.42
C ALA A 76 3.93 -0.36 30.20
N SER A 77 4.57 0.77 30.49
CA SER A 77 5.70 0.81 31.40
C SER A 77 5.19 0.25 32.72
N ASP A 78 5.54 -1.00 33.02
CA ASP A 78 5.37 -1.57 34.35
C ASP A 78 6.09 -0.65 35.33
N ASP A 79 5.28 0.06 36.12
CA ASP A 79 5.69 0.87 37.25
C ASP A 79 6.48 -0.02 38.21
N VAL A 80 7.80 0.18 38.24
CA VAL A 80 8.68 -0.41 39.24
C VAL A 80 8.21 0.12 40.60
N SER A 81 7.38 -0.66 41.28
CA SER A 81 7.06 -0.50 42.69
C SER A 81 8.38 -0.56 43.48
N MET A 82 8.89 0.60 43.88
CA MET A 82 9.88 0.69 44.95
C MET A 82 9.26 0.17 46.25
N PRO A 83 9.88 -0.78 46.96
CA PRO A 83 9.47 -1.06 48.33
C PRO A 83 9.89 0.11 49.22
N GLU A 84 8.88 0.74 49.83
CA GLU A 84 8.99 1.72 50.90
C GLU A 84 9.83 1.13 52.06
N ALA A 85 11.06 1.62 52.22
CA ALA A 85 11.91 1.26 53.34
C ALA A 85 11.41 2.01 54.60
N ALA A 86 10.85 1.25 55.54
CA ALA A 86 10.43 1.74 56.85
C ALA A 86 11.59 2.45 57.59
N PRO A 87 11.35 3.59 58.24
CA PRO A 87 12.33 4.20 59.12
C PRO A 87 12.38 3.40 60.43
N THR A 88 13.55 2.82 60.73
CA THR A 88 13.86 2.32 62.07
C THR A 88 14.26 3.51 62.93
N ASP A 89 13.31 4.01 63.73
CA ASP A 89 13.59 4.96 64.80
C ASP A 89 14.29 4.20 65.95
N SER A 90 15.48 4.64 66.32
CA SER A 90 16.23 4.14 67.46
C SER A 90 17.14 5.26 67.97
N ARG A 91 16.63 6.09 68.88
CA ARG A 91 17.41 6.61 70.02
C ARG A 91 16.55 7.22 71.12
#